data_AF-A0A520XLA7-F1
#
_entry.id   AF-A0A520XLA7-F1
#
_cell.length_a   1.000
_cell.length_b   1.000
_cell.length_c   1.000
_cell.angle_alpha   90.00
_cell.angle_beta   90.00
_cell.angle_gamma   90.00
#
_symmetry.space_group_name_H-M   'P 1'
#
loop_
_entity.id
_entity.type
_entity.pdbx_description
1 polymer ?
#
loop_
_entity_poly.entity_id
_entity_poly.type
_entity_poly.pdbx_seq_one_letter_code
_entity_poly.pdbx_strand_id
1 'polypeptide(L)'
;MNLETTIGTAITVAAVIAVALIAGRVLAKRAPEQLGELIRQLVPVVILTSIVVGILVILDPDQTDKLLDATISFVPKALVAVLVIILARSGGKIIGLFVESGLRRVSPVLAKRVSLAISSVLLGIGVIIALDQLGVSTDIILLLVAALAFGAALAGGLAVGLGSLAISRQVAAGRYVQDRFRPGQLLSIDGVEGRLLSVGLSATHLEAEGGSVYEVPNERFLQGPVKVLPD
;
A
#
# COMPACT_ATOMS: atom_id res chain seq x y z
N MET A 1 -32.71 -21.86 40.56
CA MET A 1 -32.60 -20.58 39.84
C MET A 1 -32.01 -19.58 40.82
N ASN A 2 -30.69 -19.42 40.80
CA ASN A 2 -30.00 -18.58 41.78
C ASN A 2 -29.98 -17.15 41.27
N LEU A 3 -30.36 -16.19 42.11
CA LEU A 3 -30.44 -14.77 41.76
C LEU A 3 -29.10 -14.23 41.22
N GLU A 4 -27.99 -14.84 41.64
CA GLU A 4 -26.63 -14.47 41.22
C GLU A 4 -26.31 -14.81 39.75
N THR A 5 -26.84 -15.90 39.19
CA THR A 5 -26.57 -16.29 37.80
C THR A 5 -27.32 -15.43 36.78
N THR A 6 -28.53 -14.98 37.13
CA THR A 6 -29.34 -14.07 36.31
C THR A 6 -28.75 -12.66 36.30
N ILE A 7 -28.15 -12.23 37.42
CA ILE A 7 -27.46 -10.94 37.52
C ILE A 7 -26.15 -10.97 36.71
N GLY A 8 -25.39 -12.08 36.77
CA GLY A 8 -24.13 -12.23 36.04
C GLY A 8 -24.29 -12.17 34.51
N THR A 9 -25.29 -12.86 33.97
CA THR A 9 -25.63 -12.87 32.53
C THR A 9 -26.16 -11.52 32.05
N ALA A 10 -26.98 -10.85 32.86
CA ALA A 10 -27.45 -9.50 32.56
C ALA A 10 -26.28 -8.50 32.48
N ILE A 11 -25.28 -8.61 33.36
CA ILE A 11 -24.10 -7.74 33.37
C ILE A 11 -23.21 -8.00 32.14
N THR A 12 -23.06 -9.25 31.70
CA THR A 12 -22.23 -9.58 30.53
C THR A 12 -22.85 -9.11 29.23
N VAL A 13 -24.16 -9.34 29.05
CA VAL A 13 -24.90 -8.82 27.91
C VAL A 13 -24.87 -7.28 27.91
N ALA A 14 -25.04 -6.66 29.08
CA ALA A 14 -24.90 -5.21 29.22
C ALA A 14 -23.49 -4.71 28.89
N ALA A 15 -22.43 -5.45 29.25
CA ALA A 15 -21.05 -5.10 28.93
C ALA A 15 -20.75 -5.21 27.43
N VAL A 16 -21.24 -6.26 26.75
CA VAL A 16 -21.10 -6.41 25.29
C VAL A 16 -21.86 -5.30 24.55
N ILE A 17 -23.09 -5.00 24.98
CA ILE A 17 -23.87 -3.88 24.45
C ILE A 17 -23.18 -2.55 24.74
N ALA A 18 -22.62 -2.36 25.93
CA ALA A 18 -21.89 -1.15 26.29
C ALA A 18 -20.62 -0.97 25.45
N VAL A 19 -19.84 -2.03 25.23
CA VAL A 19 -18.65 -2.00 24.37
C VAL A 19 -19.04 -1.73 22.92
N ALA A 20 -20.11 -2.35 22.40
CA ALA A 20 -20.62 -2.07 21.05
C ALA A 20 -21.13 -0.62 20.89
N LEU A 21 -21.82 -0.09 21.90
CA LEU A 21 -22.30 1.30 21.93
C LEU A 21 -21.15 2.31 22.08
N ILE A 22 -20.15 2.01 22.90
CA ILE A 22 -18.98 2.85 23.11
C ILE A 22 -18.10 2.82 21.87
N ALA A 23 -17.82 1.65 21.29
CA ALA A 23 -17.10 1.52 20.04
C ALA A 23 -17.84 2.26 18.92
N GLY A 24 -19.15 2.05 18.77
CA GLY A 24 -20.00 2.76 17.81
C GLY A 24 -20.00 4.27 18.00
N ARG A 25 -20.10 4.78 19.24
CA ARG A 25 -20.05 6.23 19.54
C ARG A 25 -18.67 6.83 19.34
N VAL A 26 -17.60 6.12 19.70
CA VAL A 26 -16.21 6.58 19.53
C VAL A 26 -15.82 6.59 18.06
N LEU A 27 -16.27 5.61 17.28
CA LEU A 27 -16.13 5.56 15.82
C LEU A 27 -16.97 6.65 15.15
N ALA A 28 -18.23 6.85 15.55
CA ALA A 28 -19.11 7.89 15.01
C ALA A 28 -18.60 9.31 15.28
N LYS A 29 -18.05 9.56 16.48
CA LYS A 29 -17.48 10.88 16.85
C LYS A 29 -16.17 11.21 16.13
N ARG A 30 -15.47 10.22 15.58
CA ARG A 30 -14.17 10.41 14.90
C ARG A 30 -14.22 10.16 13.39
N ALA A 31 -15.42 9.95 12.85
CA ALA A 31 -15.64 9.66 11.44
C ALA A 31 -15.92 10.95 10.64
N PRO A 32 -15.24 11.21 9.51
CA PRO A 32 -15.65 12.22 8.54
C PRO A 32 -17.04 11.87 7.97
N GLU A 33 -17.80 12.87 7.49
CA GLU A 33 -19.24 12.73 7.15
C GLU A 33 -19.59 11.53 6.25
N GLN A 34 -18.70 11.14 5.32
CA GLN A 34 -18.89 9.99 4.43
C GLN A 34 -18.85 8.62 5.15
N LEU A 35 -18.19 8.54 6.31
CA LEU A 35 -18.16 7.36 7.17
C LEU A 35 -19.34 7.35 8.16
N GLY A 36 -20.00 8.48 8.36
CA GLY A 36 -21.19 8.60 9.21
C GLY A 36 -22.35 7.75 8.70
N GLU A 37 -22.52 7.66 7.37
CA GLU A 37 -23.60 6.91 6.72
C GLU A 37 -23.39 5.39 6.84
N LEU A 38 -22.15 4.92 6.63
CA LEU A 38 -21.78 3.51 6.82
C LEU A 38 -21.82 3.08 8.30
N ILE A 39 -21.41 3.95 9.23
CA ILE A 39 -21.53 3.68 10.67
C ILE A 39 -23.01 3.62 11.07
N ARG A 40 -23.86 4.49 10.52
CA ARG A 40 -25.31 4.48 10.78
C ARG A 40 -25.99 3.23 10.24
N GLN A 41 -25.44 2.60 9.20
CA GLN A 41 -25.94 1.35 8.62
C GLN A 41 -25.41 0.10 9.34
N LEU A 42 -24.18 0.13 9.86
CA LEU A 42 -23.57 -1.00 10.58
C LEU A 42 -23.99 -1.10 12.05
N VAL A 43 -24.21 0.03 12.72
CA VAL A 43 -24.66 0.07 14.12
C VAL A 43 -25.95 -0.73 14.39
N PRO A 44 -27.04 -0.62 13.61
CA PRO A 44 -28.24 -1.42 13.84
C PRO A 44 -28.02 -2.92 13.60
N VAL A 45 -27.12 -3.31 12.69
CA VAL A 45 -26.80 -4.72 12.43
C VAL A 45 -26.05 -5.34 13.61
N VAL A 46 -25.07 -4.62 14.18
CA VAL A 46 -24.33 -5.03 15.39
C VAL A 46 -25.24 -5.11 16.61
N ILE A 47 -26.15 -4.14 16.75
CA ILE A 47 -27.15 -4.15 17.83
C ILE A 47 -28.11 -5.34 17.66
N LEU A 48 -28.61 -5.60 16.46
CA LEU A 48 -29.52 -6.72 16.17
C LEU A 48 -28.83 -8.07 16.43
N THR A 49 -27.59 -8.25 15.97
CA THR A 49 -26.83 -9.49 16.24
C THR A 49 -26.54 -9.68 17.72
N SER A 50 -26.22 -8.60 18.45
CA SER A 50 -26.03 -8.65 19.90
C SER A 50 -27.32 -9.02 20.65
N ILE A 51 -28.48 -8.51 20.18
CA ILE A 51 -29.79 -8.85 20.75
C ILE A 51 -30.13 -10.33 20.48
N VAL A 52 -29.88 -10.83 19.27
CA VAL A 52 -30.13 -12.24 18.92
C VAL A 52 -29.27 -13.19 19.75
N VAL A 53 -27.98 -12.87 19.92
CA VAL A 53 -27.08 -13.63 20.79
C VAL A 53 -27.54 -13.55 22.25
N GLY A 54 -27.97 -12.37 22.71
CA GLY A 54 -28.52 -12.19 24.05
C GLY A 54 -29.78 -13.03 24.31
N ILE A 55 -30.66 -13.16 23.31
CA ILE A 55 -31.89 -13.99 23.41
C ILE A 55 -31.53 -15.48 23.45
N LEU A 56 -30.60 -15.94 22.61
CA LEU A 56 -30.12 -17.33 22.60
C LEU A 56 -29.49 -17.75 23.95
N VAL A 57 -28.80 -16.83 24.61
CA VAL A 57 -28.20 -17.05 25.94
C VAL A 57 -29.24 -17.20 27.04
N ILE A 58 -30.38 -16.50 26.92
CA ILE A 58 -31.47 -16.56 27.91
C ILE A 58 -32.28 -17.85 27.78
N LEU A 59 -32.31 -18.49 26.61
CA LEU A 59 -33.13 -19.67 26.35
C LEU A 59 -32.54 -21.00 26.84
N ASP A 60 -31.23 -21.10 27.13
CA ASP A 60 -30.59 -22.37 27.55
C ASP A 60 -29.56 -22.17 28.70
N PRO A 61 -29.97 -22.33 29.98
CA PRO A 61 -29.14 -22.02 31.14
C PRO A 61 -27.97 -23.01 31.40
N ASP A 62 -27.93 -24.17 30.74
CA ASP A 62 -26.83 -25.14 30.85
C ASP A 62 -25.54 -24.71 30.13
N GLN A 63 -25.54 -23.58 29.40
CA GLN A 63 -24.35 -23.02 28.75
C GLN A 63 -23.65 -21.91 29.53
N THR A 64 -24.05 -21.64 30.77
CA THR A 64 -23.55 -20.51 31.57
C THR A 64 -22.01 -20.53 31.75
N ASP A 65 -21.41 -21.71 31.92
CA ASP A 65 -19.94 -21.84 32.04
C ASP A 65 -19.20 -21.58 30.72
N LYS A 66 -19.78 -22.01 29.59
CA LYS A 66 -19.21 -21.77 28.24
C LYS A 66 -19.29 -20.31 27.83
N LEU A 67 -20.30 -19.59 28.30
CA LEU A 67 -20.51 -18.17 28.01
C LEU A 67 -19.60 -17.26 28.86
N LEU A 68 -19.32 -17.64 30.11
CA LEU A 68 -18.32 -16.99 30.96
C LEU A 68 -16.91 -17.16 30.37
N ASP A 69 -16.54 -18.37 29.97
CA ASP A 69 -15.25 -18.64 29.31
C ASP A 69 -15.13 -17.90 27.96
N ALA A 70 -16.20 -17.88 27.16
CA ALA A 70 -16.24 -17.11 25.92
C ALA A 70 -16.03 -15.61 26.16
N THR A 71 -16.65 -15.04 27.21
CA THR A 71 -16.51 -13.62 27.57
C THR A 71 -15.09 -13.29 28.04
N ILE A 72 -14.52 -14.10 28.93
CA ILE A 72 -13.16 -13.91 29.44
C ILE A 72 -12.14 -14.03 28.28
N SER A 73 -12.39 -14.91 27.31
CA SER A 73 -11.56 -15.03 26.11
C SER A 73 -11.73 -13.89 25.10
N PHE A 74 -12.90 -13.22 25.09
CA PHE A 74 -13.22 -12.17 24.13
C PHE A 74 -12.53 -10.84 24.46
N VAL A 75 -12.39 -10.50 25.76
CA VAL A 75 -11.76 -9.23 26.18
C VAL A 75 -10.32 -9.09 25.64
N PRO A 76 -9.41 -10.08 25.79
CA PRO A 76 -8.09 -10.02 25.20
C PRO A 76 -8.12 -9.89 23.66
N LYS A 77 -8.98 -10.65 22.99
CA LYS A 77 -9.12 -10.62 21.52
C LYS A 77 -9.60 -9.26 21.01
N ALA A 78 -10.57 -8.66 21.70
CA ALA A 78 -11.06 -7.32 21.37
C ALA A 78 -9.97 -6.25 21.54
N LEU A 79 -9.12 -6.36 22.57
CA LEU A 79 -7.97 -5.47 22.74
C LEU A 79 -6.97 -5.59 21.58
N VAL A 80 -6.65 -6.82 21.16
CA VAL A 80 -5.78 -7.06 20.00
C VAL A 80 -6.39 -6.49 18.73
N ALA A 81 -7.68 -6.72 18.49
CA ALA A 81 -8.39 -6.16 17.34
C ALA A 81 -8.32 -4.63 17.30
N VAL A 82 -8.58 -3.95 18.42
CA VAL A 82 -8.46 -2.49 18.52
C VAL A 82 -7.02 -2.02 18.27
N LEU A 83 -6.03 -2.71 18.85
CA LEU A 83 -4.62 -2.38 18.65
C LEU A 83 -4.23 -2.50 17.17
N VAL A 84 -4.63 -3.57 16.51
CA VAL A 84 -4.39 -3.80 15.07
C VAL A 84 -4.98 -2.67 14.23
N ILE A 85 -6.21 -2.22 14.51
CA ILE A 85 -6.83 -1.09 13.79
C ILE A 85 -6.01 0.19 13.96
N ILE A 86 -5.55 0.47 15.18
CA ILE A 86 -4.73 1.67 15.47
C ILE A 86 -3.42 1.60 14.69
N LEU A 87 -2.76 0.44 14.70
CA LEU A 87 -1.51 0.21 13.96
C LEU A 87 -1.71 0.32 12.45
N ALA A 88 -2.77 -0.28 11.90
CA ALA A 88 -3.08 -0.22 10.48
C ALA A 88 -3.36 1.21 10.01
N ARG A 89 -4.16 1.98 10.78
CA ARG A 89 -4.45 3.39 10.47
C ARG A 89 -3.19 4.25 10.53
N SER A 90 -2.37 4.06 11.57
CA SER A 90 -1.16 4.87 11.78
C SER A 90 -0.08 4.52 10.76
N GLY A 91 0.18 3.23 10.55
CA GLY A 91 1.09 2.71 9.55
C GLY A 91 0.66 3.12 8.13
N GLY A 92 -0.63 3.02 7.81
CA GLY A 92 -1.20 3.51 6.55
C GLY A 92 -0.88 4.97 6.28
N LYS A 93 -1.11 5.83 7.26
CA LYS A 93 -0.82 7.27 7.14
C LYS A 93 0.69 7.53 6.97
N ILE A 94 1.53 6.86 7.76
CA ILE A 94 2.99 7.03 7.69
C ILE A 94 3.52 6.61 6.31
N ILE A 95 3.14 5.43 5.84
CA ILE A 95 3.54 4.94 4.51
C ILE A 95 3.00 5.84 3.41
N GLY A 96 1.73 6.28 3.52
CA GLY A 96 1.12 7.23 2.59
C GLY A 96 1.91 8.54 2.50
N LEU A 97 2.39 9.09 3.62
CA LEU A 97 3.21 10.31 3.63
C LEU A 97 4.56 10.14 2.92
N PHE A 98 5.23 9.00 3.09
CA PHE A 98 6.47 8.70 2.37
C PHE A 98 6.23 8.66 0.86
N VAL A 99 5.16 7.97 0.43
CA VAL A 99 4.79 7.86 -0.99
C VAL A 99 4.38 9.22 -1.56
N GLU A 100 3.59 10.00 -0.82
CA GLU A 100 3.20 11.34 -1.23
C GLU A 100 4.43 12.24 -1.44
N SER A 101 5.38 12.19 -0.50
CA SER A 101 6.61 12.97 -0.57
C SER A 101 7.46 12.62 -1.79
N GLY A 102 7.51 11.34 -2.16
CA GLY A 102 8.20 10.87 -3.37
C GLY A 102 7.51 11.34 -4.66
N LEU A 103 6.18 11.21 -4.76
CA LEU A 103 5.43 11.55 -5.97
C LEU A 103 5.14 13.05 -6.12
N ARG A 104 5.27 13.86 -5.06
CA ARG A 104 5.03 15.31 -5.11
C ARG A 104 5.84 16.02 -6.20
N ARG A 105 7.04 15.52 -6.52
CA ARG A 105 7.89 16.06 -7.59
C ARG A 105 7.37 15.78 -8.99
N VAL A 106 6.54 14.74 -9.16
CA VAL A 106 5.96 14.33 -10.45
C VAL A 106 4.60 14.98 -10.63
N SER A 107 3.68 14.79 -9.68
CA SER A 107 2.36 15.38 -9.71
C SER A 107 1.76 15.43 -8.30
N PRO A 108 1.41 16.63 -7.77
CA PRO A 108 0.77 16.76 -6.47
C PRO A 108 -0.59 16.04 -6.39
N VAL A 109 -1.34 16.03 -7.50
CA VAL A 109 -2.65 15.36 -7.57
C VAL A 109 -2.50 13.85 -7.49
N LEU A 110 -1.55 13.29 -8.25
CA LEU A 110 -1.27 11.85 -8.22
C LEU A 110 -0.73 11.42 -6.86
N ALA A 111 0.19 12.18 -6.29
CA ALA A 111 0.78 11.92 -4.98
C ALA A 111 -0.29 11.76 -3.89
N LYS A 112 -1.24 12.70 -3.84
CA LYS A 112 -2.35 12.66 -2.88
C LYS A 112 -3.28 11.47 -3.11
N ARG A 113 -3.62 11.16 -4.37
CA ARG A 113 -4.50 10.02 -4.71
C ARG A 113 -3.87 8.68 -4.34
N VAL A 114 -2.59 8.49 -4.65
CA VAL A 114 -1.87 7.25 -4.35
C VAL A 114 -1.68 7.09 -2.83
N SER A 115 -1.31 8.16 -2.13
CA SER A 115 -1.19 8.17 -0.66
C SER A 115 -2.51 7.78 0.03
N LEU A 116 -3.63 8.34 -0.43
CA LEU A 116 -4.96 8.00 0.08
C LEU A 116 -5.29 6.53 -0.21
N ALA A 117 -5.05 6.04 -1.43
CA ALA A 117 -5.30 4.66 -1.80
C ALA A 117 -4.52 3.67 -0.91
N ILE A 118 -3.22 3.92 -0.70
CA ILE A 118 -2.38 3.09 0.17
C ILE A 118 -2.89 3.09 1.61
N SER A 119 -3.23 4.27 2.14
CA SER A 119 -3.77 4.40 3.49
C SER A 119 -5.09 3.63 3.65
N SER A 120 -5.98 3.70 2.66
CA SER A 120 -7.25 2.99 2.64
C SER A 120 -7.09 1.47 2.55
N VAL A 121 -6.15 1.00 1.72
CA VAL A 121 -5.86 -0.45 1.58
C VAL A 121 -5.30 -1.00 2.89
N LEU A 122 -4.33 -0.31 3.51
CA LEU A 122 -3.76 -0.72 4.80
C LEU A 122 -4.80 -0.74 5.93
N LEU A 123 -5.69 0.25 5.96
CA LEU A 123 -6.83 0.24 6.88
C LEU A 123 -7.74 -0.97 6.63
N GLY A 124 -8.08 -1.25 5.36
CA GLY A 124 -8.91 -2.40 4.99
C GLY A 124 -8.31 -3.74 5.45
N ILE A 125 -7.00 -3.92 5.24
CA ILE A 125 -6.26 -5.09 5.75
C ILE A 125 -6.33 -5.17 7.28
N GLY A 126 -6.13 -4.04 7.97
CA GLY A 126 -6.25 -3.98 9.43
C GLY A 126 -7.65 -4.37 9.93
N VAL A 127 -8.71 -3.96 9.23
CA VAL A 127 -10.08 -4.35 9.54
C VAL A 127 -10.28 -5.86 9.38
N ILE A 128 -9.76 -6.44 8.30
CA ILE A 128 -9.84 -7.88 8.06
C ILE A 128 -9.14 -8.65 9.18
N ILE A 129 -7.92 -8.25 9.54
CA ILE A 129 -7.16 -8.89 10.63
C ILE A 129 -7.91 -8.72 11.97
N ALA A 130 -8.49 -7.55 12.23
CA ALA A 130 -9.27 -7.33 13.45
C ALA A 130 -10.52 -8.23 13.51
N LEU A 131 -11.18 -8.48 12.37
CA LEU A 131 -12.30 -9.42 12.28
C LEU A 131 -11.86 -10.87 12.53
N ASP A 132 -10.71 -11.26 12.01
CA ASP A 132 -10.10 -12.57 12.26
C ASP A 132 -9.83 -12.81 13.77
N GLN A 133 -9.30 -11.80 14.47
CA GLN A 133 -9.09 -11.87 15.92
C GLN A 133 -10.39 -12.04 16.71
N LEU A 134 -11.51 -11.52 16.19
CA LEU A 134 -12.84 -11.69 16.79
C LEU A 134 -13.49 -13.05 16.46
N GLY A 135 -12.81 -13.91 15.69
CA GLY A 135 -13.28 -15.24 15.32
C GLY A 135 -14.15 -15.27 14.06
N VAL A 136 -14.15 -14.19 13.27
CA VAL A 136 -14.82 -14.18 11.96
C VAL A 136 -13.87 -14.77 10.93
N SER A 137 -14.29 -15.84 10.25
CA SER A 137 -13.51 -16.41 9.15
C SER A 137 -13.36 -15.41 8.01
N THR A 138 -12.14 -14.93 7.79
CA THR A 138 -11.85 -13.92 6.74
C THR A 138 -10.94 -14.43 5.63
N ASP A 139 -10.60 -15.72 5.62
CA ASP A 139 -9.64 -16.31 4.69
C ASP A 139 -9.93 -15.97 3.21
N ILE A 140 -11.19 -16.10 2.79
CA ILE A 140 -11.61 -15.79 1.42
C ILE A 140 -11.43 -14.30 1.11
N ILE A 141 -11.76 -13.43 2.06
CA ILE A 141 -11.64 -11.97 1.90
C ILE A 141 -10.17 -11.58 1.82
N LEU A 142 -9.33 -12.14 2.71
CA LEU A 142 -7.90 -11.90 2.73
C LEU A 142 -7.25 -12.36 1.41
N LEU A 143 -7.63 -13.53 0.90
CA LEU A 143 -7.16 -14.03 -0.38
C LEU A 143 -7.53 -13.08 -1.55
N LEU A 144 -8.77 -12.59 -1.59
CA LEU A 144 -9.22 -11.65 -2.62
C LEU A 144 -8.45 -10.32 -2.56
N VAL A 145 -8.28 -9.76 -1.37
CA VAL A 145 -7.52 -8.51 -1.18
C VAL A 145 -6.06 -8.69 -1.53
N ALA A 146 -5.45 -9.81 -1.13
CA ALA A 146 -4.06 -10.13 -1.48
C ALA A 146 -3.90 -10.29 -3.00
N ALA A 147 -4.83 -10.97 -3.67
CA ALA A 147 -4.82 -11.13 -5.13
C ALA A 147 -4.95 -9.79 -5.87
N LEU A 148 -5.85 -8.90 -5.42
CA LEU A 148 -5.99 -7.55 -5.99
C LEU A 148 -4.75 -6.69 -5.74
N ALA A 149 -4.20 -6.73 -4.53
CA ALA A 149 -2.97 -6.01 -4.19
C ALA A 149 -1.79 -6.50 -5.03
N PHE A 150 -1.66 -7.82 -5.18
CA PHE A 150 -0.65 -8.44 -6.03
C PHE A 150 -0.81 -8.03 -7.49
N GLY A 151 -2.03 -8.09 -8.03
CA GLY A 151 -2.33 -7.65 -9.39
C GLY A 151 -1.98 -6.18 -9.64
N ALA A 152 -2.35 -5.29 -8.71
CA ALA A 152 -2.02 -3.88 -8.78
C ALA A 152 -0.50 -3.62 -8.69
N ALA A 153 0.18 -4.32 -7.78
CA ALA A 153 1.63 -4.23 -7.63
C ALA A 153 2.36 -4.73 -8.88
N LEU A 154 1.90 -5.85 -9.45
CA LEU A 154 2.46 -6.43 -10.67
C LEU A 154 2.24 -5.50 -11.87
N ALA A 155 1.01 -5.00 -12.06
CA ALA A 155 0.70 -4.05 -13.13
C ALA A 155 1.52 -2.76 -13.00
N GLY A 156 1.63 -2.21 -11.79
CA GLY A 156 2.44 -1.03 -11.51
C GLY A 156 3.93 -1.29 -11.75
N GLY A 157 4.45 -2.41 -11.27
CA GLY A 157 5.84 -2.82 -11.46
C GLY A 157 6.20 -3.00 -12.93
N LEU A 158 5.33 -3.65 -13.71
CA LEU A 158 5.52 -3.81 -15.15
C LEU A 158 5.42 -2.48 -15.89
N ALA A 159 4.46 -1.62 -15.54
CA ALA A 159 4.33 -0.30 -16.16
C ALA A 159 5.60 0.55 -15.95
N VAL A 160 6.16 0.56 -14.73
CA VAL A 160 7.41 1.27 -14.42
C VAL A 160 8.63 0.59 -15.07
N GLY A 161 8.72 -0.74 -15.00
CA GLY A 161 9.86 -1.49 -15.54
C GLY A 161 9.95 -1.41 -17.07
N LEU A 162 8.84 -1.64 -17.76
CA LEU A 162 8.79 -1.53 -19.22
C LEU A 162 8.87 -0.06 -19.68
N GLY A 163 8.25 0.86 -18.93
CA GLY A 163 8.29 2.30 -19.24
C GLY A 163 9.68 2.92 -19.08
N SER A 164 10.51 2.40 -18.18
CA SER A 164 11.88 2.91 -17.96
C SER A 164 12.94 2.24 -18.84
N LEU A 165 12.60 1.15 -19.54
CA LEU A 165 13.52 0.33 -20.32
C LEU A 165 14.35 1.14 -21.34
N ALA A 166 13.72 2.08 -22.04
CA ALA A 166 14.40 2.92 -23.03
C ALA A 166 15.51 3.78 -22.39
N ILE A 167 15.24 4.38 -21.23
CA ILE A 167 16.22 5.21 -20.50
C ILE A 167 17.35 4.33 -19.95
N SER A 168 17.01 3.17 -19.36
CA SER A 168 17.99 2.24 -18.82
C SER A 168 18.98 1.74 -19.88
N ARG A 169 18.51 1.49 -21.11
CA ARG A 169 19.37 1.13 -22.25
C ARG A 169 20.40 2.22 -22.57
N GLN A 170 19.99 3.48 -22.58
CA GLN A 170 20.91 4.60 -22.82
C GLN A 170 21.97 4.74 -21.72
N VAL A 171 21.58 4.56 -20.46
CA VAL A 171 22.52 4.64 -19.32
C VAL A 171 23.54 3.50 -19.35
N ALA A 172 23.09 2.29 -19.65
CA ALA A 172 23.97 1.13 -19.79
C ALA A 172 24.95 1.31 -20.96
N ALA A 173 24.46 1.77 -22.11
CA ALA A 173 25.29 2.08 -23.26
C ALA A 173 26.28 3.22 -22.96
N GLY A 174 25.87 4.23 -22.20
CA GLY A 174 26.75 5.33 -21.79
C GLY A 174 27.95 4.85 -20.98
N ARG A 175 27.75 3.89 -20.06
CA ARG A 175 28.87 3.26 -19.33
C ARG A 175 29.84 2.54 -20.26
N TYR A 176 29.32 1.79 -21.24
CA TYR A 176 30.16 1.17 -22.25
C TYR A 176 31.03 2.18 -23.02
N VAL A 177 30.45 3.32 -23.43
CA VAL A 177 31.20 4.39 -24.13
C VAL A 177 32.28 4.99 -23.22
N GLN A 178 31.97 5.26 -21.95
CA GLN A 178 32.93 5.78 -20.97
C GLN A 178 34.11 4.83 -20.73
N ASP A 179 33.85 3.52 -20.69
CA ASP A 179 34.89 2.53 -20.48
C ASP A 179 35.79 2.40 -21.71
N ARG A 180 35.21 2.46 -22.92
CA ARG A 180 35.91 2.17 -24.18
C ARG A 180 36.63 3.36 -24.82
N PHE A 181 36.11 4.57 -24.65
CA PHE A 181 36.62 5.78 -25.29
C PHE A 181 37.03 6.83 -24.26
N ARG A 182 37.80 7.84 -24.71
CA ARG A 182 38.27 8.94 -23.85
C ARG A 182 37.94 10.28 -24.48
N PRO A 183 37.50 11.28 -23.68
CA PRO A 183 37.37 12.65 -24.15
C PRO A 183 38.62 13.11 -24.89
N GLY A 184 38.43 13.80 -26.00
CA GLY A 184 39.48 14.23 -26.91
C GLY A 184 39.69 13.30 -28.11
N GLN A 185 39.18 12.07 -28.14
CA GLN A 185 39.34 11.18 -29.30
C GLN A 185 38.44 11.59 -30.48
N LEU A 186 38.96 11.49 -31.71
CA LEU A 186 38.16 11.69 -32.93
C LEU A 186 37.43 10.38 -33.29
N LEU A 187 36.10 10.42 -33.27
CA LEU A 187 35.24 9.25 -33.48
C LEU A 187 34.35 9.46 -34.71
N SER A 188 34.07 8.37 -35.42
CA SER A 188 33.12 8.31 -36.54
C SER A 188 32.11 7.18 -36.28
N ILE A 189 30.84 7.56 -36.13
CA ILE A 189 29.71 6.68 -35.80
C ILE A 189 28.49 7.05 -36.64
N ASP A 190 27.86 6.07 -37.29
CA ASP A 190 26.66 6.28 -38.14
C ASP A 190 26.80 7.44 -39.16
N GLY A 191 28.02 7.71 -39.64
CA GLY A 191 28.32 8.80 -40.58
C GLY A 191 28.47 10.18 -39.93
N VAL A 192 28.41 10.28 -38.60
CA VAL A 192 28.75 11.47 -37.82
C VAL A 192 30.20 11.37 -37.36
N GLU A 193 31.00 12.37 -37.72
CA GLU A 193 32.41 12.48 -37.30
C GLU A 193 32.58 13.67 -36.35
N GLY A 194 33.28 13.45 -35.24
CA GLY A 194 33.55 14.51 -34.28
C GLY A 194 34.43 14.07 -33.11
N ARG A 195 34.99 15.06 -32.41
CA ARG A 195 35.83 14.85 -31.23
C ARG A 195 34.95 14.61 -30.01
N LEU A 196 35.22 13.54 -29.27
CA LEU A 196 34.47 13.19 -28.07
C LEU A 196 34.66 14.27 -26.98
N LEU A 197 33.60 14.99 -26.63
CA LEU A 197 33.63 15.97 -25.54
C LEU A 197 33.33 15.32 -24.20
N SER A 198 32.17 14.65 -24.12
CA SER A 198 31.70 14.04 -22.89
C SER A 198 30.66 12.96 -23.17
N VAL A 199 30.47 12.07 -22.19
CA VAL A 199 29.44 11.03 -22.23
C VAL A 199 28.41 11.33 -21.16
N GLY A 200 27.23 11.79 -21.58
CA GLY A 200 26.08 12.01 -20.70
C GLY A 200 25.31 10.72 -20.39
N LEU A 201 24.24 10.85 -19.59
CA LEU A 201 23.40 9.72 -19.19
C LEU A 201 22.62 9.10 -20.36
N SER A 202 22.10 9.93 -21.27
CA SER A 202 21.28 9.48 -22.39
C SER A 202 21.97 9.59 -23.76
N ALA A 203 22.93 10.50 -23.89
CA ALA A 203 23.60 10.80 -25.14
C ALA A 203 25.07 11.18 -24.90
N THR A 204 25.88 10.95 -25.93
CA THR A 204 27.29 11.32 -26.01
C THR A 204 27.43 12.55 -26.90
N HIS A 205 28.25 13.51 -26.47
CA HIS A 205 28.47 14.77 -27.16
C HIS A 205 29.75 14.70 -28.00
N LEU A 206 29.61 14.88 -29.31
CA LEU A 206 30.71 14.92 -30.28
C LEU A 206 30.81 16.32 -30.90
N GLU A 207 32.00 16.92 -30.90
CA GLU A 207 32.27 18.21 -31.55
C GLU A 207 32.70 18.01 -33.01
N ALA A 208 31.96 18.57 -33.95
CA ALA A 208 32.27 18.51 -35.37
C ALA A 208 33.30 19.57 -35.79
N GLU A 209 33.87 19.42 -36.99
CA GLU A 209 34.60 20.49 -37.65
C GLU A 209 33.69 21.72 -37.81
N GLY A 210 34.11 22.86 -37.24
CA GLY A 210 33.32 24.11 -37.22
C GLY A 210 32.61 24.42 -35.91
N GLY A 211 32.80 23.61 -34.85
CA GLY A 211 32.35 23.91 -33.49
C GLY A 211 30.88 23.59 -33.19
N SER A 212 30.19 22.90 -34.10
CA SER A 212 28.86 22.35 -33.83
C SER A 212 28.97 21.07 -33.00
N VAL A 213 27.98 20.80 -32.13
CA VAL A 213 27.98 19.63 -31.24
C VAL A 213 26.83 18.69 -31.63
N TYR A 214 27.17 17.45 -31.95
CA TYR A 214 26.22 16.37 -32.16
C TYR A 214 25.90 15.68 -30.82
N GLU A 215 24.61 15.52 -30.54
CA GLU A 215 24.13 14.64 -29.46
C GLU A 215 23.78 13.27 -30.05
N VAL A 216 24.63 12.28 -29.82
CA VAL A 216 24.43 10.92 -30.30
C VAL A 216 23.85 10.08 -29.16
N PRO A 217 22.63 9.50 -29.30
CA PRO A 217 22.09 8.60 -28.28
C PRO A 217 23.07 7.47 -27.98
N ASN A 218 23.33 7.23 -26.69
CA ASN A 218 24.36 6.28 -26.26
C ASN A 218 24.15 4.88 -26.83
N GLU A 219 22.90 4.45 -26.98
CA GLU A 219 22.57 3.13 -27.54
C GLU A 219 23.10 2.91 -28.98
N ARG A 220 23.34 3.99 -29.75
CA ARG A 220 23.90 3.89 -31.10
C ARG A 220 25.30 3.31 -31.11
N PHE A 221 26.09 3.55 -30.07
CA PHE A 221 27.44 2.99 -29.91
C PHE A 221 27.46 1.47 -29.74
N LEU A 222 26.30 0.84 -29.49
CA LEU A 222 26.15 -0.61 -29.40
C LEU A 222 25.56 -1.24 -30.67
N GLN A 223 25.04 -0.44 -31.61
CA GLN A 223 24.31 -0.93 -32.78
C GLN A 223 25.20 -1.16 -34.01
N GLY A 224 26.45 -0.66 -33.98
CA GLY A 224 27.36 -0.76 -35.10
C GLY A 224 28.82 -0.49 -34.71
N PRO A 225 29.74 -0.67 -35.67
CA PRO A 225 31.15 -0.40 -35.45
C PRO A 225 31.40 1.10 -35.29
N VAL A 226 32.20 1.47 -34.28
CA VAL A 226 32.69 2.83 -34.08
C VAL A 226 34.11 2.90 -34.60
N LYS A 227 34.37 3.82 -35.54
CA LYS A 227 35.72 4.06 -36.05
C LYS A 227 36.41 5.08 -35.15
N VAL A 228 37.59 4.73 -34.65
CA VAL A 228 38.49 5.68 -33.97
C VAL A 228 39.47 6.18 -35.02
N LEU A 229 39.42 7.47 -35.32
CA LEU A 229 40.31 8.10 -36.29
C LEU A 229 41.63 8.46 -35.61
N PRO A 230 42.77 8.31 -36.30
CA PRO A 230 44.05 8.79 -35.78
C PRO A 230 44.03 10.31 -35.62
N ASP A 231 44.65 10.81 -34.54
CA ASP A 231 44.86 12.24 -34.30
C ASP A 231 45.77 12.88 -35.37
#